data_AF-D5RK27-F1
#
_entry.id   AF-D5RK27-F1
#
_cell.length_a   1.000
_cell.length_b   1.000
_cell.length_c   1.000
_cell.angle_alpha   90.00
_cell.angle_beta   90.00
_cell.angle_gamma   90.00
#
_symmetry.space_group_name_H-M   'P 1'
#
loop_
_entity.id
_entity.type
_entity.pdbx_description
1 polymer ?
#
loop_
_entity_poly.entity_id
_entity_poly.type
_entity_poly.pdbx_seq_one_letter_code
_entity_poly.pdbx_strand_id
1 'polypeptide(L)'
;MVIYFSESLQIAIDCVALLGPRQHLICGWVMTPRGTPFDMRVLGPQGHEHRAAFRLLYARPDVTPPDPQAALVSGFTLVVEGVPESGALEVMLRSGELGGRINLRDSSISRDLQAVIAGQDWRINFRLLRAALERGEGLPLMRHQYRPYGAFAAWIARLPLVKQRAEQFGIMARLECLASPAGEYALGVQFAGRPERRLQIETIAIGALRAEDGGPDEMVLLPQEDGVAHQAANFGCAYGRVPPALLPRLRRLELVAQVSFDEEMLWLRAEPRAEPVPGFLDGLALLPGEAMDGSIAAALLQGVLANRERGMLPALEALARATPRPSGQPGLAIMVGVDEPACVPLLDILAPRIEAMCESLLLVGQRAEQAVQVFRRRGRIRASTEREAAIALGRAAEAGAAVVPLDPLRLGRAVIEDDLAALFAHRLEGEELALLRHLHAAAGCSADLADSLARLLRLREQPGQPWQPPGHAWRSPLAAHLANAHLERLWTLPARPLPAEADPGPASPAPVEVPA
;
A
#
# COMPACT_ATOMS: atom_id res chain seq x y z
N MET A 1 -0.89 27.49 -29.75
CA MET A 1 -1.61 28.33 -30.74
C MET A 1 -3.00 28.65 -30.19
N VAL A 2 -3.48 29.89 -30.30
CA VAL A 2 -4.85 30.30 -29.93
C VAL A 2 -5.64 30.60 -31.20
N ILE A 3 -6.85 30.03 -31.32
CA ILE A 3 -7.78 30.28 -32.41
C ILE A 3 -9.00 31.01 -31.85
N TYR A 4 -9.34 32.12 -32.49
CA TYR A 4 -10.45 33.00 -32.13
C TYR A 4 -11.63 32.71 -33.06
N PHE A 5 -12.74 32.23 -32.51
CA PHE A 5 -14.00 32.12 -33.25
C PHE A 5 -14.92 33.31 -32.96
N SER A 6 -14.86 33.84 -31.74
CA SER A 6 -15.47 35.11 -31.32
C SER A 6 -14.73 35.67 -30.08
N GLU A 7 -15.19 36.81 -29.55
CA GLU A 7 -14.69 37.35 -28.28
C GLU A 7 -14.93 36.42 -27.09
N SER A 8 -15.98 35.59 -27.14
CA SER A 8 -16.41 34.68 -26.07
C SER A 8 -16.20 33.19 -26.37
N LEU A 9 -15.80 32.83 -27.60
CA LEU A 9 -15.43 31.47 -28.00
C LEU A 9 -14.00 31.44 -28.56
N GLN A 10 -13.10 30.86 -27.77
CA GLN A 10 -11.70 30.66 -28.14
C GLN A 10 -11.24 29.26 -27.76
N ILE A 11 -10.21 28.78 -28.43
CA ILE A 11 -9.57 27.51 -28.12
C ILE A 11 -8.09 27.61 -28.40
N ALA A 12 -7.30 27.04 -27.50
CA ALA A 12 -5.89 26.87 -27.70
C ALA A 12 -5.51 25.41 -27.53
N ILE A 13 -4.65 24.94 -28.44
CA ILE A 13 -4.03 23.63 -28.33
C ILE A 13 -2.61 23.85 -27.85
N ASP A 14 -2.32 23.33 -26.66
CA ASP A 14 -1.00 23.42 -26.03
C ASP A 14 -0.11 22.29 -26.56
N CYS A 15 -0.65 21.06 -26.65
CA CYS A 15 0.09 19.90 -27.13
C CYS A 15 -0.80 18.90 -27.85
N VAL A 16 -0.22 18.24 -28.85
CA VAL A 16 -0.72 16.99 -29.41
C VAL A 16 0.44 16.00 -29.50
N ALA A 17 0.38 14.90 -28.77
CA ALA A 17 1.47 13.93 -28.70
C ALA A 17 0.97 12.50 -28.91
N LEU A 18 1.83 11.65 -29.47
CA LEU A 18 1.60 10.21 -29.55
C LEU A 18 1.94 9.57 -28.20
N LEU A 19 0.98 8.88 -27.58
CA LEU A 19 1.24 8.10 -26.36
C LEU A 19 1.67 6.66 -26.68
N GLY A 20 1.18 6.12 -27.81
CA GLY A 20 1.47 4.79 -28.31
C GLY A 20 0.84 4.58 -29.68
N PRO A 21 0.89 3.35 -30.24
CA PRO A 21 0.28 3.04 -31.53
C PRO A 21 -1.21 3.40 -31.52
N ARG A 22 -1.61 4.30 -32.42
CA ARG A 22 -2.99 4.80 -32.58
C ARG A 22 -3.58 5.52 -31.36
N GLN A 23 -2.76 5.92 -30.40
CA GLN A 23 -3.17 6.65 -29.20
C GLN A 23 -2.57 8.06 -29.19
N HIS A 24 -3.42 9.07 -29.16
CA HIS A 24 -3.02 10.47 -29.14
C HIS A 24 -3.51 11.15 -27.86
N LEU A 25 -2.65 11.97 -27.28
CA LEU A 25 -3.01 12.94 -26.26
C LEU A 25 -3.19 14.30 -26.90
N ILE A 26 -4.27 14.99 -26.53
CA ILE A 26 -4.54 16.38 -26.91
C ILE A 26 -4.80 17.14 -25.61
N CYS A 27 -4.02 18.18 -25.33
CA CYS A 27 -4.29 19.07 -24.21
C CYS A 27 -4.26 20.53 -24.63
N GLY A 28 -5.05 21.34 -23.92
CA GLY A 28 -5.25 22.73 -24.25
C GLY A 28 -6.23 23.41 -23.31
N TRP A 29 -6.83 24.49 -23.79
CA TRP A 29 -7.90 25.18 -23.10
C TRP A 29 -8.92 25.74 -24.07
N VAL A 30 -10.14 25.89 -23.58
CA VAL A 30 -11.26 26.53 -24.27
C VAL A 30 -11.79 27.66 -23.42
N MET A 31 -12.17 28.75 -24.07
CA MET A 31 -12.98 29.80 -23.48
C MET A 31 -14.35 29.76 -24.13
N THR A 32 -15.41 29.71 -23.33
CA THR A 32 -16.80 29.59 -23.80
C THR A 32 -17.68 30.61 -23.10
N PRO A 33 -18.82 31.01 -23.71
CA PRO A 33 -19.80 31.86 -23.05
C PRO A 33 -20.29 31.24 -21.73
N ARG A 34 -20.41 32.04 -20.68
CA ARG A 34 -20.89 31.57 -19.37
C ARG A 34 -22.35 31.13 -19.49
N GLY A 35 -22.67 29.96 -18.91
CA GLY A 35 -24.03 29.41 -18.93
C GLY A 35 -24.42 28.69 -20.23
N THR A 36 -23.55 28.67 -21.25
CA THR A 36 -23.78 27.87 -22.47
C THR A 36 -22.93 26.61 -22.43
N PRO A 37 -23.52 25.40 -22.56
CA PRO A 37 -22.72 24.19 -22.66
C PRO A 37 -21.85 24.21 -23.92
N PHE A 38 -20.73 23.50 -23.87
CA PHE A 38 -19.90 23.29 -25.05
C PHE A 38 -19.70 21.81 -25.32
N ASP A 39 -19.61 21.48 -26.60
CA ASP A 39 -19.30 20.17 -27.10
C ASP A 39 -17.95 20.20 -27.81
N MET A 40 -17.11 19.21 -27.53
CA MET A 40 -15.77 19.09 -28.09
C MET A 40 -15.57 17.67 -28.59
N ARG A 41 -15.30 17.56 -29.89
CA ARG A 41 -15.15 16.28 -30.60
C ARG A 41 -13.84 16.23 -31.34
N VAL A 42 -13.30 15.03 -31.47
CA VAL A 42 -12.09 14.78 -32.24
C VAL A 42 -12.47 14.05 -33.52
N LEU A 43 -12.16 14.64 -34.65
CA LEU A 43 -12.48 14.10 -35.98
C LEU A 43 -11.21 13.56 -36.64
N GLY A 44 -11.33 12.39 -37.25
CA GLY A 44 -10.29 11.78 -38.05
C GLY A 44 -10.42 12.13 -39.54
N PRO A 45 -9.64 11.44 -40.40
CA PRO A 45 -9.80 11.55 -41.84
C PRO A 45 -11.25 11.27 -42.25
N GLN A 46 -11.77 12.03 -43.21
CA GLN A 46 -13.15 11.88 -43.71
C GLN A 46 -14.26 12.25 -42.70
N GLY A 47 -13.91 12.88 -41.57
CA GLY A 47 -14.89 13.41 -40.61
C GLY A 47 -15.45 12.38 -39.63
N HIS A 48 -14.87 11.18 -39.55
CA HIS A 48 -15.25 10.19 -38.55
C HIS A 48 -14.90 10.66 -37.14
N GLU A 49 -15.84 10.57 -36.21
CA GLU A 49 -15.64 10.99 -34.82
C GLU A 49 -14.90 9.91 -34.03
N HIS A 50 -13.76 10.29 -33.45
CA HIS A 50 -13.02 9.44 -32.52
C HIS A 50 -13.43 9.77 -31.08
N ARG A 51 -13.84 8.74 -30.35
CA ARG A 51 -14.18 8.86 -28.93
C ARG A 51 -12.91 9.02 -28.09
N ALA A 52 -12.92 9.99 -27.18
CA ALA A 52 -11.90 10.08 -26.15
C ALA A 52 -12.10 8.95 -25.14
N ALA A 53 -11.11 8.08 -24.99
CA ALA A 53 -11.08 7.08 -23.93
C ALA A 53 -10.93 7.75 -22.56
N PHE A 54 -10.11 8.80 -22.47
CA PHE A 54 -9.96 9.62 -21.28
C PHE A 54 -10.28 11.08 -21.58
N ARG A 55 -11.09 11.71 -20.72
CA ARG A 55 -11.39 13.16 -20.77
C ARG A 55 -11.30 13.77 -19.38
N LEU A 56 -10.43 14.76 -19.22
CA LEU A 56 -10.32 15.58 -18.03
C LEU A 56 -10.58 17.04 -18.39
N LEU A 57 -11.46 17.71 -17.62
CA LEU A 57 -11.67 19.16 -17.68
C LEU A 57 -11.22 19.78 -16.35
N TYR A 58 -10.61 20.96 -16.41
CA TYR A 58 -10.05 21.62 -15.25
C TYR A 58 -10.03 23.14 -15.43
N ALA A 59 -9.94 23.89 -14.33
CA ALA A 59 -9.71 25.33 -14.40
C ALA A 59 -8.30 25.65 -14.92
N ARG A 60 -8.17 26.76 -15.67
CA ARG A 60 -6.90 27.33 -16.13
C ARG A 60 -6.67 28.69 -15.47
N PRO A 61 -6.14 28.73 -14.23
CA PRO A 61 -5.95 30.00 -13.51
C PRO A 61 -4.91 30.91 -14.19
N ASP A 62 -4.05 30.34 -15.04
CA ASP A 62 -3.05 31.02 -15.85
C ASP A 62 -3.63 31.75 -17.08
N VAL A 63 -4.92 31.54 -17.37
CA VAL A 63 -5.61 32.15 -18.52
C VAL A 63 -6.78 32.98 -18.01
N THR A 64 -6.68 34.31 -18.14
CA THR A 64 -7.74 35.24 -17.73
C THR A 64 -8.63 35.59 -18.93
N PRO A 65 -9.95 35.36 -18.86
CA PRO A 65 -10.87 35.81 -19.90
C PRO A 65 -10.93 37.36 -19.91
N PRO A 66 -11.14 38.00 -21.08
CA PRO A 66 -11.30 39.46 -21.16
C PRO A 66 -12.43 39.99 -20.27
N ASP A 67 -13.55 39.26 -20.19
CA ASP A 67 -14.65 39.50 -19.26
C ASP A 67 -14.99 38.19 -18.49
N PRO A 68 -14.59 38.09 -17.21
CA PRO A 68 -14.90 36.94 -16.37
C PRO A 68 -16.39 36.71 -16.07
N GLN A 69 -17.23 37.73 -16.22
CA GLN A 69 -18.68 37.59 -16.05
C GLN A 69 -19.33 36.98 -17.31
N ALA A 70 -18.82 37.31 -18.50
CA ALA A 70 -19.35 36.81 -19.76
C ALA A 70 -18.78 35.46 -20.21
N ALA A 71 -17.55 35.11 -19.82
CA ALA A 71 -16.86 33.91 -20.30
C ALA A 71 -16.28 33.03 -19.18
N LEU A 72 -16.12 31.75 -19.48
CA LEU A 72 -15.48 30.75 -18.62
C LEU A 72 -14.32 30.11 -19.39
N VAL A 73 -13.16 29.96 -18.73
CA VAL A 73 -12.02 29.22 -19.27
C VAL A 73 -11.95 27.83 -18.63
N SER A 74 -11.88 26.80 -19.48
CA SER A 74 -11.68 25.41 -19.07
C SER A 74 -10.49 24.82 -19.82
N GLY A 75 -9.50 24.34 -19.09
CA GLY A 75 -8.47 23.44 -19.59
C GLY A 75 -9.05 22.06 -19.87
N PHE A 76 -8.42 21.35 -20.80
CA PHE A 76 -8.79 19.98 -21.13
C PHE A 76 -7.58 19.11 -21.41
N THR A 77 -7.72 17.81 -21.13
CA THR A 77 -6.84 16.74 -21.59
C THR A 77 -7.69 15.60 -22.12
N LEU A 78 -7.41 15.17 -23.35
CA LEU A 78 -8.07 14.08 -24.03
C LEU A 78 -7.03 13.00 -24.38
N VAL A 79 -7.36 11.74 -24.13
CA VAL A 79 -6.67 10.60 -24.76
C VAL A 79 -7.64 9.97 -25.74
N VAL A 80 -7.24 9.92 -27.00
CA VAL A 80 -8.04 9.44 -28.12
C VAL A 80 -7.38 8.20 -28.70
N GLU A 81 -8.18 7.17 -28.93
CA GLU A 81 -7.71 5.87 -29.42
C GLU A 81 -8.19 5.59 -30.85
N GLY A 82 -7.55 4.62 -31.50
CA GLY A 82 -7.95 4.13 -32.82
C GLY A 82 -7.62 5.08 -33.97
N VAL A 83 -6.89 6.17 -33.72
CA VAL A 83 -6.52 7.13 -34.75
C VAL A 83 -5.38 6.58 -35.61
N PRO A 84 -5.50 6.52 -36.95
CA PRO A 84 -4.39 6.14 -37.82
C PRO A 84 -3.22 7.13 -37.71
N GLU A 85 -1.97 6.65 -37.66
CA GLU A 85 -0.77 7.50 -37.53
C GLU A 85 -0.64 8.53 -38.67
N SER A 86 -1.16 8.21 -39.85
CA SER A 86 -1.14 9.06 -41.04
C SER A 86 -2.43 9.86 -41.26
N GLY A 87 -3.38 9.84 -40.33
CA GLY A 87 -4.66 10.55 -40.45
C GLY A 87 -4.59 12.04 -40.09
N ALA A 88 -5.32 12.89 -40.83
CA ALA A 88 -5.62 14.24 -40.37
C ALA A 88 -6.52 14.16 -39.13
N LEU A 89 -6.15 14.89 -38.08
CA LEU A 89 -6.88 14.98 -36.82
C LEU A 89 -7.38 16.41 -36.67
N GLU A 90 -8.66 16.58 -36.39
CA GLU A 90 -9.24 17.88 -36.13
C GLU A 90 -9.95 17.89 -34.77
N VAL A 91 -9.89 19.03 -34.07
CA VAL A 91 -10.78 19.28 -32.92
C VAL A 91 -11.91 20.18 -33.38
N MET A 92 -13.14 19.71 -33.23
CA MET A 92 -14.34 20.51 -33.45
C MET A 92 -14.87 20.96 -32.10
N LEU A 93 -15.04 22.27 -31.94
CA LEU A 93 -15.62 22.91 -30.76
C LEU A 93 -16.95 23.57 -31.16
N ARG A 94 -18.00 23.37 -30.37
CA ARG A 94 -19.30 24.04 -30.51
C ARG A 94 -19.81 24.53 -29.16
N SER A 95 -20.37 25.73 -29.12
CA SER A 95 -21.08 26.27 -27.95
C SER A 95 -22.22 27.18 -28.41
N GLY A 96 -23.46 26.72 -28.23
CA GLY A 96 -24.63 27.36 -28.87
C GLY A 96 -24.50 27.34 -30.40
N GLU A 97 -24.71 28.50 -31.02
CA GLU A 97 -24.59 28.71 -32.47
C GLU A 97 -23.14 28.91 -32.94
N LEU A 98 -22.19 29.10 -32.00
CA LEU A 98 -20.79 29.31 -32.31
C LEU A 98 -20.07 27.97 -32.41
N GLY A 99 -19.13 27.87 -33.36
CA GLY A 99 -18.27 26.71 -33.45
C GLY A 99 -17.22 26.83 -34.53
N GLY A 100 -16.28 25.89 -34.50
CA GLY A 100 -15.24 25.81 -35.51
C GLY A 100 -14.39 24.56 -35.37
N ARG A 101 -13.45 24.41 -36.29
CA ARG A 101 -12.56 23.25 -36.41
C ARG A 101 -11.11 23.69 -36.39
N ILE A 102 -10.27 22.88 -35.77
CA ILE A 102 -8.83 23.12 -35.67
C ILE A 102 -8.11 21.93 -36.25
N ASN A 103 -7.21 22.18 -37.19
CA ASN A 103 -6.30 21.16 -37.68
C ASN A 103 -5.19 20.88 -36.65
N LEU A 104 -5.18 19.69 -36.06
CA LEU A 104 -4.18 19.27 -35.09
C LEU A 104 -2.83 18.95 -35.71
N ARG A 105 -2.65 19.07 -37.04
CA ARG A 105 -1.34 18.99 -37.73
C ARG A 105 -0.63 20.33 -37.86
N ASP A 106 -1.24 21.41 -37.41
CA ASP A 106 -0.58 22.72 -37.42
C ASP A 106 0.80 22.62 -36.75
N SER A 107 1.83 23.11 -37.45
CA SER A 107 3.22 23.03 -37.00
C SER A 107 3.52 23.94 -35.80
N SER A 108 2.64 24.90 -35.50
CA SER A 108 2.72 25.74 -34.31
C SER A 108 2.23 25.04 -33.03
N ILE A 109 1.61 23.86 -33.14
CA ILE A 109 1.20 23.04 -32.00
C ILE A 109 2.38 22.19 -31.53
N SER A 110 2.72 22.29 -30.23
CA SER A 110 3.81 21.50 -29.66
C SER A 110 3.52 20.00 -29.73
N ARG A 111 4.56 19.21 -30.02
CA ARG A 111 4.56 17.74 -29.93
C ARG A 111 5.34 17.24 -28.72
N ASP A 112 6.01 18.13 -28.00
CA ASP A 112 6.80 17.80 -26.82
C ASP A 112 5.91 17.82 -25.58
N LEU A 113 5.32 16.65 -25.28
CA LEU A 113 4.44 16.47 -24.14
C LEU A 113 5.16 16.73 -22.81
N GLN A 114 6.43 16.34 -22.69
CA GLN A 114 7.17 16.49 -21.44
C GLN A 114 7.46 17.96 -21.14
N ALA A 115 7.85 18.74 -22.15
CA ALA A 115 8.04 20.17 -22.00
C ALA A 115 6.73 20.89 -21.63
N VAL A 116 5.61 20.49 -22.25
CA VAL A 116 4.30 21.08 -21.96
C VAL A 116 3.83 20.74 -20.55
N ILE A 117 3.90 19.48 -20.12
CA ILE A 117 3.57 19.09 -18.73
C ILE A 117 4.49 19.79 -17.74
N ALA A 118 5.80 19.86 -18.00
CA ALA A 118 6.71 20.58 -17.12
C ALA A 118 6.37 22.08 -17.01
N GLY A 119 5.92 22.72 -18.10
CA GLY A 119 5.57 24.13 -18.13
C GLY A 119 4.21 24.49 -17.50
N GLN A 120 3.32 23.51 -17.31
CA GLN A 120 1.97 23.75 -16.77
C GLN A 120 1.96 24.04 -15.26
N ASP A 121 0.89 24.70 -14.80
CA ASP A 121 0.62 24.91 -13.38
C ASP A 121 0.55 23.56 -12.64
N TRP A 122 1.21 23.48 -11.48
CA TRP A 122 1.36 22.23 -10.73
C TRP A 122 0.01 21.64 -10.28
N ARG A 123 -1.03 22.47 -10.09
CA ARG A 123 -2.40 22.02 -9.78
C ARG A 123 -2.96 21.16 -10.91
N ILE A 124 -2.67 21.52 -12.15
CA ILE A 124 -3.15 20.81 -13.35
C ILE A 124 -2.47 19.45 -13.42
N ASN A 125 -1.14 19.42 -13.29
CA ASN A 125 -0.37 18.17 -13.34
C ASN A 125 -0.73 17.21 -12.21
N PHE A 126 -0.88 17.72 -10.99
CA PHE A 126 -1.29 16.89 -9.85
C PHE A 126 -2.71 16.33 -10.05
N ARG A 127 -3.66 17.14 -10.54
CA ARG A 127 -5.02 16.67 -10.87
C ARG A 127 -5.01 15.65 -12.01
N LEU A 128 -4.15 15.82 -13.01
CA LEU A 128 -4.00 14.86 -14.11
C LEU A 128 -3.41 13.54 -13.59
N LEU A 129 -2.40 13.58 -12.73
CA LEU A 129 -1.82 12.41 -12.07
C LEU A 129 -2.88 11.67 -11.22
N ARG A 130 -3.69 12.40 -10.45
CA ARG A 130 -4.80 11.85 -9.67
C ARG A 130 -5.85 11.19 -10.56
N ALA A 131 -6.29 11.88 -11.61
CA ALA A 131 -7.27 11.34 -12.55
C ALA A 131 -6.75 10.10 -13.28
N ALA A 132 -5.45 10.05 -13.56
CA ALA A 132 -4.79 8.87 -14.11
C ALA A 132 -4.84 7.66 -13.16
N LEU A 133 -4.69 7.91 -11.84
CA LEU A 133 -4.83 6.88 -10.82
C LEU A 133 -6.28 6.39 -10.70
N GLU A 134 -7.24 7.30 -10.55
CA GLU A 134 -8.65 6.96 -10.24
C GLU A 134 -9.36 6.21 -11.36
N ARG A 135 -8.99 6.46 -12.63
CA ARG A 135 -9.71 5.92 -13.79
C ARG A 135 -9.05 4.72 -14.45
N GLY A 136 -7.81 4.38 -14.10
CA GLY A 136 -7.02 3.30 -14.71
C GLY A 136 -6.61 3.54 -16.18
N GLU A 137 -7.41 4.31 -16.93
CA GLU A 137 -7.19 4.77 -18.31
C GLU A 137 -5.99 5.73 -18.45
N GLY A 138 -5.40 6.19 -17.34
CA GLY A 138 -4.20 7.02 -17.33
C GLY A 138 -2.89 6.25 -17.52
N LEU A 139 -2.92 4.93 -17.58
CA LEU A 139 -1.76 4.05 -17.82
C LEU A 139 -0.87 4.48 -19.02
N PRO A 140 -1.42 4.91 -20.17
CA PRO A 140 -0.63 5.42 -21.29
C PRO A 140 0.22 6.65 -20.94
N LEU A 141 -0.24 7.52 -20.03
CA LEU A 141 0.55 8.67 -19.55
C LEU A 141 1.77 8.19 -18.76
N MET A 142 1.59 7.19 -17.89
CA MET A 142 2.66 6.62 -17.08
C MET A 142 3.67 5.83 -17.91
N ARG A 143 3.24 5.23 -19.02
CA ARG A 143 4.08 4.43 -19.92
C ARG A 143 4.66 5.21 -21.11
N HIS A 144 4.36 6.49 -21.24
CA HIS A 144 4.82 7.30 -22.38
C HIS A 144 6.33 7.21 -22.56
N GLN A 145 6.77 6.82 -23.77
CA GLN A 145 8.17 6.59 -24.15
C GLN A 145 8.91 5.54 -23.30
N TYR A 146 8.21 4.71 -22.52
CA TYR A 146 8.80 3.68 -21.63
C TYR A 146 9.86 4.23 -20.66
N ARG A 147 9.69 5.47 -20.20
CA ARG A 147 10.60 6.12 -19.23
C ARG A 147 10.01 6.10 -17.82
N PRO A 148 10.86 6.19 -16.77
CA PRO A 148 10.36 6.38 -15.40
C PRO A 148 9.42 7.59 -15.32
N TYR A 149 8.25 7.39 -14.72
CA TYR A 149 7.16 8.37 -14.59
C TYR A 149 6.51 8.86 -15.90
N GLY A 150 6.90 8.31 -17.06
CA GLY A 150 6.30 8.61 -18.36
C GLY A 150 6.22 10.10 -18.68
N ALA A 151 5.01 10.57 -19.00
CA ALA A 151 4.73 11.95 -19.36
C ALA A 151 5.00 12.95 -18.21
N PHE A 152 4.97 12.48 -16.96
CA PHE A 152 5.16 13.32 -15.77
C PHE A 152 6.62 13.47 -15.36
N ALA A 153 7.57 12.77 -16.00
CA ALA A 153 8.96 12.70 -15.57
C ALA A 153 9.60 14.07 -15.33
N ALA A 154 9.46 15.00 -16.29
CA ALA A 154 10.05 16.32 -16.19
C ALA A 154 9.39 17.19 -15.10
N TRP A 155 8.09 17.04 -14.85
CA TRP A 155 7.40 17.75 -13.77
C TRP A 155 7.75 17.17 -12.40
N ILE A 156 7.72 15.85 -12.23
CA ILE A 156 8.08 15.17 -10.97
C ILE A 156 9.54 15.46 -10.59
N ALA A 157 10.45 15.50 -11.56
CA ALA A 157 11.85 15.85 -11.32
C ALA A 157 12.05 17.29 -10.78
N ARG A 158 11.09 18.19 -11.02
CA ARG A 158 11.10 19.57 -10.51
C ARG A 158 10.47 19.72 -9.14
N LEU A 159 9.76 18.70 -8.64
CA LEU A 159 9.21 18.74 -7.30
C LEU A 159 10.34 18.65 -6.28
N PRO A 160 10.31 19.49 -5.22
CA PRO A 160 11.24 19.33 -4.11
C PRO A 160 11.18 17.92 -3.55
N LEU A 161 12.33 17.28 -3.39
CA LEU A 161 12.44 15.94 -2.82
C LEU A 161 12.77 16.03 -1.34
N VAL A 162 11.94 15.41 -0.50
CA VAL A 162 12.26 15.13 0.90
C VAL A 162 12.55 13.65 1.07
N LYS A 163 13.77 13.33 1.52
CA LYS A 163 14.15 11.96 1.86
C LYS A 163 13.89 11.73 3.33
N GLN A 164 12.92 10.87 3.64
CA GLN A 164 12.61 10.37 4.98
C GLN A 164 12.10 11.45 5.95
N ARG A 165 12.93 12.44 6.31
CA ARG A 165 12.61 13.50 7.25
C ARG A 165 13.32 14.81 6.88
N ALA A 166 12.65 15.93 7.12
CA ALA A 166 13.23 17.26 7.12
C ALA A 166 12.77 18.01 8.39
N GLU A 167 13.72 18.59 9.14
CA GLU A 167 13.42 19.45 10.30
C GLU A 167 13.14 20.89 9.91
N GLN A 168 13.41 21.26 8.67
CA GLN A 168 12.96 22.52 8.11
C GLN A 168 12.78 22.35 6.61
N PHE A 169 11.57 22.62 6.12
CA PHE A 169 11.24 22.56 4.71
C PHE A 169 10.33 23.73 4.34
N GLY A 170 10.92 24.80 3.82
CA GLY A 170 10.21 26.07 3.63
C GLY A 170 9.65 26.58 4.96
N ILE A 171 8.33 26.65 5.06
CA ILE A 171 7.60 27.09 6.27
C ILE A 171 7.24 25.93 7.23
N MET A 172 7.55 24.69 6.85
CA MET A 172 7.30 23.51 7.69
C MET A 172 8.44 23.34 8.69
N ALA A 173 8.09 23.24 9.98
CA ALA A 173 9.00 22.93 11.09
C ALA A 173 9.37 21.44 11.14
N ARG A 174 8.56 20.58 10.51
CA ARG A 174 8.87 19.17 10.36
C ARG A 174 8.10 18.61 9.18
N LEU A 175 8.77 17.76 8.43
CA LEU A 175 8.15 16.86 7.48
C LEU A 175 8.77 15.48 7.69
N GLU A 176 7.95 14.45 7.83
CA GLU A 176 8.45 13.08 7.97
C GLU A 176 7.54 12.12 7.20
N CYS A 177 8.18 11.21 6.48
CA CYS A 177 7.55 10.22 5.62
C CYS A 177 8.01 8.83 6.06
N LEU A 178 7.06 7.98 6.39
CA LEU A 178 7.29 6.64 6.93
C LEU A 178 6.61 5.61 6.03
N ALA A 179 7.18 4.40 5.95
CA ALA A 179 6.52 3.25 5.34
C ALA A 179 6.81 1.97 6.12
N SER A 180 5.83 1.06 6.18
CA SER A 180 6.00 -0.27 6.77
C SER A 180 6.21 -1.33 5.68
N PRO A 181 6.89 -2.46 5.99
CA PRO A 181 6.97 -3.62 5.10
C PRO A 181 5.59 -4.20 4.72
N ALA A 182 4.55 -3.92 5.50
CA ALA A 182 3.18 -4.32 5.23
C ALA A 182 2.48 -3.39 4.20
N GLY A 183 3.21 -2.44 3.60
CA GLY A 183 2.68 -1.57 2.56
C GLY A 183 2.03 -0.29 3.06
N GLU A 184 2.07 -0.02 4.35
CA GLU A 184 1.53 1.23 4.89
C GLU A 184 2.50 2.37 4.65
N TYR A 185 1.96 3.57 4.53
CA TYR A 185 2.75 4.78 4.49
C TYR A 185 2.04 5.92 5.20
N ALA A 186 2.85 6.87 5.67
CA ALA A 186 2.36 8.10 6.26
C ALA A 186 3.25 9.28 5.88
N LEU A 187 2.64 10.42 5.63
CA LEU A 187 3.30 11.70 5.45
C LEU A 187 2.76 12.68 6.49
N GLY A 188 3.57 12.97 7.50
CA GLY A 188 3.31 13.98 8.51
C GLY A 188 3.98 15.31 8.16
N VAL A 189 3.25 16.41 8.34
CA VAL A 189 3.78 17.77 8.22
C VAL A 189 3.40 18.56 9.47
N GLN A 190 4.35 19.33 9.98
CA GLN A 190 4.17 20.25 11.10
C GLN A 190 4.72 21.62 10.69
N PHE A 191 4.00 22.67 11.04
CA PHE A 191 4.34 24.05 10.69
C PHE A 191 4.78 24.86 11.92
N ALA A 192 5.70 25.81 11.72
CA ALA A 192 6.20 26.71 12.77
C ALA A 192 5.25 27.90 13.04
N GLY A 193 3.95 27.63 13.30
CA GLY A 193 2.96 28.66 13.67
C GLY A 193 1.83 28.93 12.66
N ARG A 194 1.85 28.29 11.49
CA ARG A 194 0.70 28.15 10.56
C ARG A 194 0.15 26.71 10.61
N PRO A 195 -0.95 26.35 9.94
CA PRO A 195 -1.96 27.22 9.41
C PRO A 195 -3.00 27.67 10.45
N GLU A 196 -3.66 28.78 10.15
CA GLU A 196 -4.66 29.39 11.03
C GLU A 196 -6.07 28.81 10.83
N ARG A 197 -6.40 28.33 9.63
CA ARG A 197 -7.80 27.96 9.31
C ARG A 197 -7.99 26.59 8.66
N ARG A 198 -7.07 26.15 7.81
CA ARG A 198 -7.24 24.88 7.08
C ARG A 198 -5.88 24.31 6.71
N LEU A 199 -5.69 23.02 6.97
CA LEU A 199 -4.57 22.23 6.45
C LEU A 199 -5.15 21.02 5.75
N GLN A 200 -4.72 20.70 4.53
CA GLN A 200 -5.11 19.47 3.84
C GLN A 200 -3.90 18.87 3.16
N ILE A 201 -3.77 17.55 3.27
CA ILE A 201 -2.69 16.80 2.64
C ILE A 201 -3.34 15.75 1.77
N GLU A 202 -2.96 15.76 0.50
CA GLU A 202 -3.33 14.74 -0.46
C GLU A 202 -2.05 14.08 -0.97
N THR A 203 -2.05 12.76 -1.07
CA THR A 203 -0.88 11.98 -1.50
C THR A 203 -1.25 11.04 -2.63
N ILE A 204 -0.37 10.93 -3.62
CA ILE A 204 -0.41 9.92 -4.67
C ILE A 204 0.82 9.05 -4.50
N ALA A 205 0.61 7.75 -4.28
CA ALA A 205 1.69 6.79 -4.16
C ALA A 205 2.15 6.33 -5.57
N ILE A 206 3.47 6.31 -5.77
CA ILE A 206 4.12 5.82 -6.98
C ILE A 206 5.05 4.68 -6.58
N GLY A 207 4.85 3.51 -7.19
CA GLY A 207 5.66 2.33 -6.96
C GLY A 207 6.61 2.06 -8.12
N ALA A 208 7.85 1.70 -7.82
CA ALA A 208 8.69 0.94 -8.74
C ALA A 208 8.44 -0.54 -8.47
N LEU A 209 7.76 -1.23 -9.38
CA LEU A 209 7.49 -2.66 -9.29
C LEU A 209 8.51 -3.43 -10.10
N ARG A 210 9.01 -4.55 -9.58
CA ARG A 210 9.80 -5.50 -10.35
C ARG A 210 8.98 -5.96 -11.56
N ALA A 211 9.56 -5.90 -12.75
CA ALA A 211 8.95 -6.44 -13.96
C ALA A 211 8.81 -7.98 -13.88
N GLU A 212 7.74 -8.51 -14.47
CA GLU A 212 7.43 -9.96 -14.43
C GLU A 212 8.42 -10.78 -15.27
N ASP A 213 8.94 -10.19 -16.33
CA ASP A 213 9.90 -10.78 -17.27
C ASP A 213 11.37 -10.54 -16.88
N GLY A 214 11.63 -9.89 -15.74
CA GLY A 214 12.98 -9.52 -15.30
C GLY A 214 13.57 -8.29 -16.02
N GLY A 215 12.76 -7.56 -16.78
CA GLY A 215 13.11 -6.27 -17.37
C GLY A 215 13.27 -5.13 -16.35
N PRO A 216 13.39 -3.87 -16.82
CA PRO A 216 13.50 -2.70 -15.94
C PRO A 216 12.24 -2.54 -15.08
N ASP A 217 12.40 -1.97 -13.88
CA ASP A 217 11.27 -1.74 -12.97
C ASP A 217 10.14 -0.94 -13.65
N GLU A 218 8.91 -1.38 -13.44
CA GLU A 218 7.70 -0.74 -13.92
C GLU A 218 7.26 0.33 -12.93
N MET A 219 7.26 1.60 -13.37
CA MET A 219 6.74 2.71 -12.57
C MET A 219 5.22 2.78 -12.69
N VAL A 220 4.52 2.59 -11.58
CA VAL A 220 3.05 2.57 -11.55
C VAL A 220 2.49 3.52 -10.49
N LEU A 221 1.30 4.05 -10.76
CA LEU A 221 0.48 4.70 -9.74
C LEU A 221 -0.15 3.62 -8.87
N LEU A 222 0.06 3.70 -7.56
CA LEU A 222 -0.47 2.73 -6.61
C LEU A 222 -1.81 3.25 -6.08
N PRO A 223 -2.90 2.47 -6.21
CA PRO A 223 -4.16 2.85 -5.58
C PRO A 223 -3.99 2.86 -4.07
N GLN A 224 -4.68 3.78 -3.42
CA GLN A 224 -4.63 3.94 -1.97
C GLN A 224 -5.81 3.22 -1.33
N GLU A 225 -5.52 2.26 -0.45
CA GLU A 225 -6.49 1.67 0.45
C GLU A 225 -6.47 2.39 1.80
N ASP A 226 -7.61 2.40 2.50
CA ASP A 226 -7.76 2.88 3.88
C ASP A 226 -7.22 4.30 4.11
N GLY A 227 -7.37 5.15 3.09
CA GLY A 227 -6.84 6.52 3.11
C GLY A 227 -7.50 7.38 4.18
N VAL A 228 -6.69 7.89 5.10
CA VAL A 228 -7.13 8.81 6.14
C VAL A 228 -6.20 10.00 6.22
N ALA A 229 -6.80 11.18 6.33
CA ALA A 229 -6.09 12.39 6.68
C ALA A 229 -6.49 12.82 8.10
N HIS A 230 -5.50 13.05 8.96
CA HIS A 230 -5.69 13.65 10.27
C HIS A 230 -5.17 15.09 10.24
N GLN A 231 -5.88 16.01 10.89
CA GLN A 231 -5.54 17.43 10.90
C GLN A 231 -5.82 17.98 12.30
N ALA A 232 -4.84 18.69 12.85
CA ALA A 232 -4.97 19.34 14.15
C ALA A 232 -4.03 20.55 14.23
N ALA A 233 -4.59 21.75 14.44
CA ALA A 233 -3.84 23.00 14.56
C ALA A 233 -2.80 23.18 13.43
N ASN A 234 -1.50 23.14 13.79
CA ASN A 234 -0.35 23.28 12.90
C ASN A 234 0.18 21.95 12.34
N PHE A 235 -0.55 20.84 12.51
CA PHE A 235 -0.15 19.50 12.13
C PHE A 235 -1.16 18.83 11.19
N GLY A 236 -0.64 18.09 10.22
CA GLY A 236 -1.45 17.21 9.39
C GLY A 236 -0.69 15.93 9.06
N CYS A 237 -1.44 14.85 8.87
CA CYS A 237 -0.91 13.56 8.46
C CYS A 237 -1.81 12.94 7.40
N ALA A 238 -1.23 12.55 6.26
CA ALA A 238 -1.89 11.66 5.31
C ALA A 238 -1.37 10.24 5.50
N TYR A 239 -2.27 9.28 5.65
CA TYR A 239 -1.99 7.85 5.78
C TYR A 239 -2.67 7.07 4.66
N GLY A 240 -2.01 6.02 4.18
CA GLY A 240 -2.59 5.08 3.23
C GLY A 240 -1.88 3.74 3.23
N ARG A 241 -2.47 2.76 2.54
CA ARG A 241 -1.88 1.43 2.35
C ARG A 241 -1.82 1.07 0.86
N VAL A 242 -0.69 0.49 0.45
CA VAL A 242 -0.49 -0.12 -0.85
C VAL A 242 -1.19 -1.49 -0.87
N PRO A 243 -1.90 -1.86 -1.96
CA PRO A 243 -2.58 -3.14 -2.05
C PRO A 243 -1.63 -4.31 -1.79
N PRO A 244 -2.03 -5.30 -0.95
CA PRO A 244 -1.18 -6.44 -0.61
C PRO A 244 -0.66 -7.22 -1.81
N ALA A 245 -1.45 -7.28 -2.90
CA ALA A 245 -1.08 -7.96 -4.14
C ALA A 245 0.16 -7.35 -4.85
N LEU A 246 0.46 -6.07 -4.62
CA LEU A 246 1.57 -5.38 -5.26
C LEU A 246 2.86 -5.42 -4.41
N LEU A 247 2.75 -5.68 -3.11
CA LEU A 247 3.89 -5.66 -2.18
C LEU A 247 5.04 -6.60 -2.56
N PRO A 248 4.79 -7.86 -3.00
CA PRO A 248 5.89 -8.77 -3.37
C PRO A 248 6.74 -8.25 -4.54
N ARG A 249 6.16 -7.41 -5.40
CA ARG A 249 6.86 -6.79 -6.54
C ARG A 249 7.42 -5.42 -6.19
N LEU A 250 6.95 -4.76 -5.14
CA LEU A 250 7.34 -3.40 -4.79
C LEU A 250 8.82 -3.31 -4.39
N ARG A 251 9.60 -2.56 -5.17
CA ARG A 251 11.02 -2.28 -4.92
C ARG A 251 11.23 -0.94 -4.23
N ARG A 252 10.45 0.06 -4.63
CA ARG A 252 10.56 1.43 -4.12
C ARG A 252 9.19 2.09 -4.09
N LEU A 253 8.95 2.87 -3.06
CA LEU A 253 7.76 3.68 -2.88
C LEU A 253 8.18 5.16 -2.87
N GLU A 254 7.45 5.99 -3.59
CA GLU A 254 7.55 7.45 -3.54
C GLU A 254 6.15 8.03 -3.39
N LEU A 255 6.02 9.15 -2.68
CA LEU A 255 4.77 9.89 -2.57
C LEU A 255 4.91 11.22 -3.29
N VAL A 256 3.95 11.56 -4.14
CA VAL A 256 3.74 12.92 -4.62
C VAL A 256 2.64 13.53 -3.78
N ALA A 257 2.94 14.61 -3.08
CA ALA A 257 2.01 15.21 -2.12
C ALA A 257 1.63 16.63 -2.53
N GLN A 258 0.36 16.97 -2.33
CA GLN A 258 -0.14 18.33 -2.31
C GLN A 258 -0.50 18.69 -0.86
N VAL A 259 0.12 19.75 -0.35
CA VAL A 259 -0.16 20.32 0.97
C VAL A 259 -0.85 21.67 0.75
N SER A 260 -2.12 21.76 1.09
CA SER A 260 -2.93 22.98 0.96
C SER A 260 -3.19 23.60 2.32
N PHE A 261 -2.93 24.89 2.49
CA PHE A 261 -3.12 25.57 3.75
C PHE A 261 -3.33 27.07 3.57
N ASP A 262 -4.22 27.70 4.34
CA ASP A 262 -4.48 29.15 4.31
C ASP A 262 -4.46 29.79 2.89
N GLU A 263 -5.13 29.14 1.92
CA GLU A 263 -5.19 29.50 0.49
C GLU A 263 -3.91 29.25 -0.34
N GLU A 264 -2.80 28.89 0.30
CA GLU A 264 -1.57 28.45 -0.32
C GLU A 264 -1.60 26.95 -0.64
N MET A 265 -0.76 26.56 -1.61
CA MET A 265 -0.55 25.16 -1.99
C MET A 265 0.93 24.93 -2.23
N LEU A 266 1.43 23.82 -1.68
CA LEU A 266 2.78 23.32 -1.90
C LEU A 266 2.70 21.91 -2.48
N TRP A 267 3.61 21.60 -3.40
CA TRP A 267 3.78 20.24 -3.91
C TRP A 267 5.19 19.78 -3.64
N LEU A 268 5.31 18.51 -3.28
CA LEU A 268 6.59 17.89 -2.98
C LEU A 268 6.55 16.42 -3.35
N ARG A 269 7.76 15.85 -3.46
CA ARG A 269 7.98 14.42 -3.54
C ARG A 269 8.61 13.97 -2.23
N ALA A 270 8.14 12.86 -1.68
CA ALA A 270 8.68 12.26 -0.47
C ALA A 270 9.09 10.80 -0.70
N GLU A 271 10.28 10.44 -0.23
CA GLU A 271 10.75 9.05 -0.14
C GLU A 271 10.61 8.58 1.31
N PRO A 272 9.72 7.62 1.62
CA PRO A 272 9.50 7.17 2.99
C PRO A 272 10.69 6.41 3.55
N ARG A 273 10.92 6.56 4.87
CA ARG A 273 11.81 5.66 5.62
C ARG A 273 11.10 4.34 5.87
N ALA A 274 11.73 3.24 5.47
CA ALA A 274 11.23 1.91 5.80
C ALA A 274 11.45 1.62 7.28
N GLU A 275 10.36 1.31 7.98
CA GLU A 275 10.34 1.00 9.41
C GLU A 275 9.54 -0.28 9.64
N PRO A 276 9.99 -1.24 10.47
CA PRO A 276 9.13 -2.32 10.90
C PRO A 276 7.88 -1.74 11.59
N VAL A 277 6.77 -2.48 11.59
CA VAL A 277 5.48 -1.95 12.07
C VAL A 277 5.56 -1.27 13.45
N PRO A 278 6.27 -1.80 14.48
CA PRO A 278 6.41 -1.09 15.76
C PRO A 278 7.13 0.25 15.61
N GLY A 279 8.22 0.31 14.85
CA GLY A 279 8.93 1.56 14.56
C GLY A 279 8.09 2.54 13.76
N PHE A 280 7.24 2.04 12.85
CA PHE A 280 6.27 2.84 12.11
C PHE A 280 5.21 3.45 13.03
N LEU A 281 4.59 2.65 13.91
CA LEU A 281 3.58 3.11 14.87
C LEU A 281 4.16 4.07 15.91
N ASP A 282 5.38 3.80 16.39
CA ASP A 282 6.12 4.70 17.28
C ASP A 282 6.46 6.02 16.57
N GLY A 283 6.90 5.94 15.30
CA GLY A 283 7.14 7.10 14.45
C GLY A 283 5.89 7.95 14.24
N LEU A 284 4.74 7.33 13.93
CA LEU A 284 3.45 8.00 13.81
C LEU A 284 3.07 8.79 15.06
N ALA A 285 3.26 8.19 16.24
CA ALA A 285 2.97 8.85 17.51
C ALA A 285 3.88 10.05 17.79
N LEU A 286 5.06 10.10 17.18
CA LEU A 286 6.02 11.21 17.30
C LEU A 286 5.88 12.27 16.20
N LEU A 287 5.04 12.04 15.18
CA LEU A 287 4.84 13.00 14.08
C LEU A 287 4.28 14.36 14.53
N PRO A 288 3.30 14.45 15.45
CA PRO A 288 2.82 15.74 15.95
C PRO A 288 3.89 16.51 16.76
N GLY A 289 5.00 15.87 17.12
CA GLY A 289 6.05 16.45 17.95
C GLY A 289 5.69 16.48 19.44
N GLU A 290 6.72 16.58 20.29
CA GLU A 290 6.58 16.53 21.75
C GLU A 290 5.86 17.75 22.35
N ALA A 291 5.84 18.86 21.61
CA ALA A 291 5.22 20.12 22.02
C ALA A 291 3.70 20.17 21.82
N MET A 292 3.12 19.19 21.11
CA MET A 292 1.68 19.11 20.86
C MET A 292 1.01 18.18 21.88
N ASP A 293 -0.24 18.48 22.24
CA ASP A 293 -1.01 17.67 23.19
C ASP A 293 -1.05 16.19 22.76
N GLY A 294 -0.76 15.28 23.69
CA GLY A 294 -0.76 13.83 23.46
C GLY A 294 -2.09 13.30 22.94
N SER A 295 -3.18 14.06 23.09
CA SER A 295 -4.50 13.78 22.49
C SER A 295 -4.47 13.68 20.96
N ILE A 296 -3.63 14.47 20.28
CA ILE A 296 -3.53 14.48 18.80
C ILE A 296 -2.81 13.23 18.30
N ALA A 297 -1.70 12.88 18.95
CA ALA A 297 -0.98 11.63 18.67
C ALA A 297 -1.87 10.41 18.93
N ALA A 298 -2.67 10.44 20.00
CA ALA A 298 -3.62 9.38 20.32
C ALA A 298 -4.69 9.24 19.23
N ALA A 299 -5.31 10.35 18.81
CA ALA A 299 -6.35 10.33 17.78
C ALA A 299 -5.83 9.82 16.43
N LEU A 300 -4.63 10.25 16.02
CA LEU A 300 -3.96 9.74 14.82
C LEU A 300 -3.73 8.23 14.91
N LEU A 301 -3.08 7.79 16.00
CA LEU A 301 -2.70 6.38 16.15
C LEU A 301 -3.94 5.48 16.28
N GLN A 302 -4.96 5.90 17.02
CA GLN A 302 -6.24 5.18 17.11
C GLN A 302 -6.92 5.05 15.75
N GLY A 303 -6.93 6.11 14.92
CA GLY A 303 -7.48 6.05 13.57
C GLY A 303 -6.75 5.06 12.68
N VAL A 304 -5.41 5.08 12.70
CA VAL A 304 -4.58 4.13 11.96
C VAL A 304 -4.82 2.69 12.43
N LEU A 305 -4.78 2.44 13.74
CA LEU A 305 -5.01 1.11 14.31
C LEU A 305 -6.42 0.59 14.00
N ALA A 306 -7.45 1.42 14.10
CA ALA A 306 -8.82 1.04 13.76
C ALA A 306 -8.98 0.65 12.27
N ASN A 307 -8.29 1.36 11.37
CA ASN A 307 -8.28 1.00 9.95
C ASN A 307 -7.55 -0.31 9.69
N ARG A 308 -6.39 -0.52 10.34
CA ARG A 308 -5.67 -1.79 10.29
C ARG A 308 -6.57 -2.93 10.74
N GLU A 309 -7.24 -2.79 11.89
CA GLU A 309 -8.19 -3.78 12.38
C GLU A 309 -9.29 -4.05 11.36
N ARG A 310 -9.93 -3.01 10.81
CA ARG A 310 -11.02 -3.17 9.84
C ARG A 310 -10.61 -3.96 8.60
N GLY A 311 -9.43 -3.69 8.05
CA GLY A 311 -8.94 -4.38 6.87
C GLY A 311 -8.54 -5.83 7.13
N MET A 312 -8.15 -6.16 8.37
CA MET A 312 -7.57 -7.45 8.71
C MET A 312 -8.56 -8.43 9.34
N LEU A 313 -9.51 -7.92 10.12
CA LEU A 313 -10.40 -8.73 10.94
C LEU A 313 -11.19 -9.77 10.12
N PRO A 314 -11.76 -9.45 8.93
CA PRO A 314 -12.51 -10.44 8.16
C PRO A 314 -11.66 -11.64 7.71
N ALA A 315 -10.41 -11.40 7.32
CA ALA A 315 -9.48 -12.45 6.91
C ALA A 315 -9.06 -13.31 8.12
N LEU A 316 -8.75 -12.68 9.26
CA LEU A 316 -8.37 -13.38 10.48
C LEU A 316 -9.52 -14.24 11.03
N GLU A 317 -10.76 -13.74 11.02
CA GLU A 317 -11.95 -14.49 11.44
C GLU A 317 -12.29 -15.64 10.49
N ALA A 318 -12.04 -15.48 9.19
CA ALA A 318 -12.21 -16.56 8.22
C ALA A 318 -11.19 -17.68 8.46
N LEU A 319 -9.92 -17.31 8.70
CA LEU A 319 -8.85 -18.26 9.00
C LEU A 319 -9.05 -18.96 10.34
N ALA A 320 -9.48 -18.24 11.39
CA ALA A 320 -9.73 -18.82 12.70
C ALA A 320 -10.90 -19.82 12.71
N ARG A 321 -11.83 -19.71 11.75
CA ARG A 321 -12.96 -20.64 11.59
C ARG A 321 -12.66 -21.83 10.67
N ALA A 322 -11.54 -21.81 9.96
CA ALA A 322 -11.22 -22.85 9.00
C ALA A 322 -10.79 -24.13 9.73
N THR A 323 -11.40 -25.26 9.37
CA THR A 323 -11.04 -26.55 9.95
C THR A 323 -9.70 -27.01 9.37
N PRO A 324 -8.67 -27.28 10.18
CA PRO A 324 -7.39 -27.73 9.68
C PRO A 324 -7.54 -29.07 8.96
N ARG A 325 -7.07 -29.14 7.72
CA ARG A 325 -7.01 -30.41 6.98
C ARG A 325 -5.69 -31.11 7.30
N PRO A 326 -5.71 -32.33 7.85
CA PRO A 326 -4.48 -33.03 8.18
C PRO A 326 -3.68 -33.33 6.91
N SER A 327 -2.46 -32.81 6.85
CA SER A 327 -1.47 -33.20 5.86
C SER A 327 -0.64 -34.40 6.35
N GLY A 328 0.03 -35.12 5.42
CA GLY A 328 0.74 -36.39 5.63
C GLY A 328 1.93 -36.33 6.61
N GLN A 329 3.16 -36.58 6.16
CA GLN A 329 4.36 -36.29 6.98
C GLN A 329 4.66 -34.79 6.98
N PRO A 330 5.27 -34.23 8.05
CA PRO A 330 5.55 -32.80 8.08
C PRO A 330 6.70 -32.45 7.14
N GLY A 331 6.48 -31.45 6.29
CA GLY A 331 7.48 -31.00 5.32
C GLY A 331 8.57 -30.13 5.94
N LEU A 332 8.28 -29.43 7.05
CA LEU A 332 9.23 -28.52 7.71
C LEU A 332 9.13 -28.61 9.24
N ALA A 333 10.25 -28.87 9.92
CA ALA A 333 10.38 -28.66 11.36
C ALA A 333 11.10 -27.34 11.63
N ILE A 334 10.66 -26.59 12.64
CA ILE A 334 11.24 -25.29 13.00
C ILE A 334 11.60 -25.31 14.47
N MET A 335 12.87 -25.18 14.79
CA MET A 335 13.34 -25.07 16.17
C MET A 335 13.70 -23.63 16.48
N VAL A 336 12.96 -23.01 17.42
CA VAL A 336 13.21 -21.65 17.91
C VAL A 336 13.96 -21.71 19.24
N GLY A 337 14.81 -20.73 19.54
CA GLY A 337 15.52 -20.67 20.82
C GLY A 337 16.74 -21.57 20.87
N VAL A 338 17.42 -21.79 19.73
CA VAL A 338 18.72 -22.48 19.64
C VAL A 338 19.84 -21.57 20.16
N ASP A 339 19.63 -21.02 21.35
CA ASP A 339 20.58 -20.22 22.12
C ASP A 339 21.20 -21.06 23.23
N GLU A 340 20.43 -22.03 23.72
CA GLU A 340 20.82 -22.87 24.85
C GLU A 340 22.03 -23.75 24.52
N PRO A 341 23.07 -23.77 25.37
CA PRO A 341 24.29 -24.51 25.08
C PRO A 341 24.10 -26.00 24.87
N ALA A 342 23.09 -26.58 25.52
CA ALA A 342 22.76 -28.00 25.44
C ALA A 342 22.06 -28.40 24.13
N CYS A 343 21.53 -27.45 23.35
CA CYS A 343 20.78 -27.77 22.13
C CYS A 343 21.64 -28.45 21.05
N VAL A 344 22.85 -27.95 20.80
CA VAL A 344 23.69 -28.47 19.70
C VAL A 344 24.09 -29.94 19.97
N PRO A 345 24.61 -30.31 21.16
CA PRO A 345 24.88 -31.72 21.48
C PRO A 345 23.64 -32.61 21.42
N LEU A 346 22.49 -32.09 21.88
CA LEU A 346 21.24 -32.83 21.86
C LEU A 346 20.78 -33.11 20.42
N LEU A 347 20.88 -32.12 19.53
CA LEU A 347 20.57 -32.27 18.11
C LEU A 347 21.52 -33.24 17.41
N ASP A 348 22.79 -33.29 17.78
CA ASP A 348 23.76 -34.24 17.22
C ASP A 348 23.38 -35.70 17.51
N ILE A 349 22.92 -35.97 18.72
CA ILE A 349 22.42 -37.29 19.14
C ILE A 349 21.11 -37.64 18.43
N LEU A 350 20.20 -36.67 18.32
CA LEU A 350 18.85 -36.89 17.80
C LEU A 350 18.71 -36.76 16.29
N ALA A 351 19.75 -36.31 15.59
CA ALA A 351 19.72 -36.05 14.16
C ALA A 351 19.11 -37.21 13.33
N PRO A 352 19.46 -38.50 13.54
CA PRO A 352 18.87 -39.58 12.78
C PRO A 352 17.35 -39.72 12.97
N ARG A 353 16.85 -39.47 14.18
CA ARG A 353 15.42 -39.56 14.50
C ARG A 353 14.66 -38.38 13.89
N ILE A 354 15.22 -37.17 14.00
CA ILE A 354 14.65 -35.95 13.41
C ILE A 354 14.60 -36.05 11.88
N GLU A 355 15.69 -36.52 11.24
CA GLU A 355 15.78 -36.73 9.79
C GLU A 355 14.73 -37.71 9.23
N ALA A 356 14.28 -38.67 10.04
CA ALA A 356 13.24 -39.63 9.65
C ALA A 356 11.82 -39.04 9.76
N MET A 357 11.66 -37.90 10.43
CA MET A 357 10.37 -37.35 10.82
C MET A 357 10.00 -36.07 10.07
N CYS A 358 10.95 -35.40 9.40
CA CYS A 358 10.68 -34.24 8.55
C CYS A 358 11.59 -34.19 7.30
N GLU A 359 11.15 -33.45 6.27
CA GLU A 359 11.91 -33.27 5.03
C GLU A 359 12.92 -32.10 5.11
N SER A 360 12.61 -31.11 5.93
CA SER A 360 13.44 -29.92 6.13
C SER A 360 13.42 -29.43 7.58
N LEU A 361 14.49 -28.75 7.98
CA LEU A 361 14.70 -28.23 9.33
C LEU A 361 15.17 -26.78 9.27
N LEU A 362 14.48 -25.89 9.98
CA LEU A 362 14.86 -24.50 10.16
C LEU A 362 15.27 -24.29 11.63
N LEU A 363 16.47 -23.76 11.85
CA LEU A 363 17.01 -23.50 13.18
C LEU A 363 17.14 -21.98 13.39
N VAL A 364 16.60 -21.47 14.49
CA VAL A 364 16.60 -20.04 14.84
C VAL A 364 17.23 -19.83 16.22
N GLY A 365 18.17 -18.89 16.30
CA GLY A 365 18.94 -18.58 17.51
C GLY A 365 20.43 -18.35 17.22
N GLN A 366 21.15 -17.83 18.21
CA GLN A 366 22.56 -17.46 18.13
C GLN A 366 23.47 -18.64 17.77
N ARG A 367 23.08 -19.88 18.11
CA ARG A 367 23.84 -21.10 17.78
C ARG A 367 23.26 -21.87 16.59
N ALA A 368 22.30 -21.29 15.86
CA ALA A 368 21.66 -21.96 14.73
C ALA A 368 22.66 -22.43 13.66
N GLU A 369 23.67 -21.62 13.31
CA GLU A 369 24.70 -22.02 12.35
C GLU A 369 25.46 -23.27 12.80
N GLN A 370 25.83 -23.36 14.08
CA GLN A 370 26.51 -24.53 14.63
C GLN A 370 25.61 -25.77 14.60
N ALA A 371 24.34 -25.60 14.99
CA ALA A 371 23.34 -26.66 14.97
C ALA A 371 23.05 -27.16 13.54
N VAL A 372 22.99 -26.27 12.55
CA VAL A 372 22.75 -26.63 11.14
C VAL A 372 23.90 -27.48 10.58
N GLN A 373 25.14 -27.29 11.04
CA GLN A 373 26.27 -28.09 10.58
C GLN A 373 26.14 -29.58 10.90
N VAL A 374 25.45 -29.95 11.99
CA VAL A 374 25.13 -31.35 12.32
C VAL A 374 24.41 -32.02 11.16
N PHE A 375 23.35 -31.39 10.67
CA PHE A 375 22.51 -31.92 9.59
C PHE A 375 23.15 -31.75 8.21
N ARG A 376 23.85 -30.63 7.96
CA ARG A 376 24.57 -30.41 6.69
C ARG A 376 25.65 -31.45 6.44
N ARG A 377 26.40 -31.86 7.48
CA ARG A 377 27.42 -32.92 7.36
C ARG A 377 26.82 -34.27 6.98
N ARG A 378 25.59 -34.53 7.39
CA ARG A 378 24.87 -35.79 7.14
C ARG A 378 24.15 -35.79 5.78
N GLY A 379 23.69 -34.63 5.32
CA GLY A 379 23.15 -34.42 3.97
C GLY A 379 21.82 -35.11 3.67
N ARG A 380 21.08 -35.56 4.69
CA ARG A 380 19.83 -36.33 4.57
C ARG A 380 18.59 -35.45 4.39
N ILE A 381 18.58 -34.27 5.02
CA ILE A 381 17.48 -33.30 4.98
C ILE A 381 18.03 -31.91 4.67
N ARG A 382 17.16 -31.00 4.21
CA ARG A 382 17.53 -29.59 4.02
C ARG A 382 17.50 -28.86 5.36
N ALA A 383 18.66 -28.50 5.89
CA ALA A 383 18.78 -27.67 7.10
C ALA A 383 19.20 -26.23 6.78
N SER A 384 18.44 -25.25 7.28
CA SER A 384 18.68 -23.82 7.10
C SER A 384 18.58 -23.03 8.41
N THR A 385 19.07 -21.78 8.38
CA THR A 385 19.10 -20.86 9.52
C THR A 385 18.09 -19.72 9.37
N GLU A 386 17.90 -18.93 10.43
CA GLU A 386 17.03 -17.74 10.53
C GLU A 386 16.99 -16.83 9.29
N ARG A 387 18.12 -16.55 8.64
CA ARG A 387 18.17 -15.73 7.40
C ARG A 387 17.31 -16.26 6.24
N GLU A 388 17.01 -17.56 6.23
CA GLU A 388 16.15 -18.21 5.25
C GLU A 388 14.74 -18.54 5.79
N ALA A 389 14.45 -18.20 7.05
CA ALA A 389 13.21 -18.58 7.75
C ALA A 389 11.95 -18.12 6.99
N ALA A 390 11.89 -16.84 6.63
CA ALA A 390 10.75 -16.27 5.93
C ALA A 390 10.49 -16.94 4.56
N ILE A 391 11.57 -17.31 3.83
CA ILE A 391 11.45 -18.00 2.53
C ILE A 391 11.01 -19.45 2.73
N ALA A 392 11.56 -20.15 3.72
CA ALA A 392 11.20 -21.53 4.04
C ALA A 392 9.74 -21.64 4.48
N LEU A 393 9.29 -20.72 5.35
CA LEU A 393 7.91 -20.62 5.81
C LEU A 393 6.95 -20.19 4.69
N GLY A 394 7.38 -19.27 3.81
CA GLY A 394 6.62 -18.89 2.61
C GLY A 394 6.37 -20.09 1.69
N ARG A 395 7.42 -20.87 1.39
CA ARG A 395 7.31 -22.09 0.57
C ARG A 395 6.47 -23.16 1.24
N ALA A 396 6.65 -23.39 2.55
CA ALA A 396 5.84 -24.35 3.30
C ALA A 396 4.35 -23.98 3.26
N ALA A 397 4.03 -22.68 3.38
CA ALA A 397 2.67 -22.19 3.26
C ALA A 397 2.10 -22.34 1.84
N GLU A 398 2.87 -22.03 0.80
CA GLU A 398 2.46 -22.21 -0.60
C GLU A 398 2.24 -23.68 -0.97
N ALA A 399 3.06 -24.58 -0.42
CA ALA A 399 2.95 -26.01 -0.61
C ALA A 399 1.86 -26.67 0.27
N GLY A 400 1.28 -25.94 1.23
CA GLY A 400 0.37 -26.50 2.24
C GLY A 400 1.02 -27.58 3.11
N ALA A 401 2.34 -27.48 3.35
CA ALA A 401 3.08 -28.45 4.13
C ALA A 401 2.83 -28.25 5.64
N ALA A 402 2.64 -29.33 6.39
CA ALA A 402 2.63 -29.28 7.85
C ALA A 402 3.98 -28.77 8.38
N VAL A 403 3.89 -27.80 9.29
CA VAL A 403 5.04 -27.22 9.98
C VAL A 403 5.05 -27.70 11.42
N VAL A 404 6.15 -28.32 11.87
CA VAL A 404 6.32 -28.73 13.27
C VAL A 404 7.15 -27.69 14.03
N PRO A 405 6.54 -26.87 14.90
CA PRO A 405 7.28 -26.08 15.88
C PRO A 405 7.94 -26.97 16.94
N LEU A 406 9.23 -26.75 17.16
CA LEU A 406 10.04 -27.36 18.20
C LEU A 406 10.62 -26.26 19.09
N ASP A 407 10.66 -26.50 20.40
CA ASP A 407 11.43 -25.71 21.35
C ASP A 407 12.40 -26.60 22.15
N PRO A 408 13.52 -26.04 22.62
CA PRO A 408 14.54 -26.75 23.40
C PRO A 408 14.02 -27.50 24.62
N LEU A 409 13.06 -26.93 25.35
CA LEU A 409 12.57 -27.49 26.61
C LEU A 409 11.72 -28.73 26.32
N ARG A 410 10.82 -28.66 25.34
CA ARG A 410 10.04 -29.81 24.89
C ARG A 410 10.90 -30.88 24.24
N LEU A 411 11.91 -30.48 23.45
CA LEU A 411 12.86 -31.42 22.89
C LEU A 411 13.58 -32.19 24.01
N GLY A 412 14.10 -31.47 25.02
CA GLY A 412 14.73 -32.10 26.18
C GLY A 412 13.78 -33.03 26.94
N ARG A 413 12.52 -32.60 27.16
CA ARG A 413 11.51 -33.41 27.85
C ARG A 413 11.15 -34.68 27.09
N ALA A 414 10.88 -34.59 25.79
CA ALA A 414 10.57 -35.74 24.97
C ALA A 414 11.72 -36.73 24.88
N VAL A 415 12.96 -36.26 24.99
CA VAL A 415 14.14 -37.13 25.05
C VAL A 415 14.20 -37.86 26.39
N ILE A 416 13.89 -37.18 27.49
CA ILE A 416 13.79 -37.80 28.82
C ILE A 416 12.67 -38.84 28.86
N GLU A 417 11.54 -38.55 28.21
CA GLU A 417 10.34 -39.41 28.14
C GLU A 417 10.42 -40.46 27.01
N ASP A 418 11.47 -40.46 26.19
CA ASP A 418 11.67 -41.24 24.95
C ASP A 418 10.52 -41.17 23.93
N ASP A 419 9.77 -40.06 23.92
CA ASP A 419 8.61 -39.85 23.05
C ASP A 419 8.82 -38.67 22.09
N LEU A 420 9.80 -38.82 21.19
CA LEU A 420 10.02 -37.83 20.13
C LEU A 420 8.82 -37.73 19.17
N ALA A 421 8.02 -38.80 19.05
CA ALA A 421 6.85 -38.85 18.17
C ALA A 421 5.77 -37.85 18.60
N ALA A 422 5.54 -37.71 19.91
CA ALA A 422 4.61 -36.73 20.45
C ALA A 422 4.97 -35.28 20.06
N LEU A 423 6.26 -34.93 19.95
CA LEU A 423 6.66 -33.58 19.52
C LEU A 423 6.22 -33.28 18.09
N PHE A 424 6.36 -34.25 17.19
CA PHE A 424 5.98 -34.10 15.79
C PHE A 424 4.48 -34.28 15.54
N ALA A 425 3.70 -34.60 16.58
CA ALA A 425 2.24 -34.56 16.53
C ALA A 425 1.69 -33.12 16.66
N HIS A 426 2.46 -32.20 17.23
CA HIS A 426 2.09 -30.79 17.35
C HIS A 426 2.42 -30.02 16.07
N ARG A 427 1.53 -30.10 15.08
CA ARG A 427 1.71 -29.48 13.76
C ARG A 427 0.89 -28.21 13.63
N LEU A 428 1.42 -27.27 12.85
CA LEU A 428 0.70 -26.14 12.27
C LEU A 428 0.30 -26.54 10.85
N GLU A 429 -1.01 -26.70 10.64
CA GLU A 429 -1.57 -26.97 9.32
C GLU A 429 -1.66 -25.66 8.50
N GLY A 430 -2.00 -25.78 7.20
CA GLY A 430 -1.96 -24.65 6.27
C GLY A 430 -2.76 -23.43 6.72
N GLU A 431 -3.93 -23.64 7.33
CA GLU A 431 -4.79 -22.59 7.86
C GLU A 431 -4.17 -21.86 9.06
N GLU A 432 -3.55 -22.59 10.00
CA GLU A 432 -2.86 -22.02 11.16
C GLU A 432 -1.60 -21.26 10.74
N LEU A 433 -0.89 -21.76 9.72
CA LEU A 433 0.26 -21.09 9.15
C LEU A 433 -0.16 -19.80 8.40
N ALA A 434 -1.28 -19.83 7.69
CA ALA A 434 -1.87 -18.65 7.09
C ALA A 434 -2.28 -17.63 8.17
N LEU A 435 -2.91 -18.08 9.26
CA LEU A 435 -3.25 -17.24 10.42
C LEU A 435 -1.99 -16.61 11.04
N LEU A 436 -0.94 -17.40 11.27
CA LEU A 436 0.35 -16.93 11.78
C LEU A 436 0.96 -15.86 10.86
N ARG A 437 0.94 -16.07 9.53
CA ARG A 437 1.45 -15.09 8.56
C ARG A 437 0.66 -13.79 8.58
N HIS A 438 -0.68 -13.87 8.66
CA HIS A 438 -1.52 -12.67 8.75
C HIS A 438 -1.31 -11.93 10.06
N LEU A 439 -1.25 -12.65 11.20
CA LEU A 439 -0.94 -12.08 12.51
C LEU A 439 0.46 -11.48 12.54
N HIS A 440 1.46 -12.11 11.92
CA HIS A 440 2.81 -11.58 11.82
C HIS A 440 2.84 -10.26 11.03
N ALA A 441 2.17 -10.19 9.88
CA ALA A 441 2.02 -8.96 9.11
C ALA A 441 1.24 -7.87 9.86
N ALA A 442 0.23 -8.26 10.66
CA ALA A 442 -0.55 -7.37 11.52
C ALA A 442 0.26 -6.82 12.69
N ALA A 443 1.02 -7.70 13.31
CA ALA A 443 1.57 -7.47 14.64
C ALA A 443 2.97 -6.91 14.59
N GLY A 444 3.70 -7.20 13.52
CA GLY A 444 5.08 -6.77 13.30
C GLY A 444 5.96 -6.95 14.53
N CYS A 445 5.80 -8.04 15.27
CA CYS A 445 6.69 -8.32 16.37
C CYS A 445 8.05 -8.74 15.79
N SER A 446 8.94 -7.75 15.67
CA SER A 446 10.30 -7.84 15.09
C SER A 446 10.35 -8.21 13.59
N ALA A 447 11.55 -8.13 13.00
CA ALA A 447 11.81 -8.60 11.64
C ALA A 447 11.71 -10.13 11.51
N ASP A 448 11.60 -10.86 12.63
CA ASP A 448 11.68 -12.32 12.67
C ASP A 448 10.32 -12.97 12.99
N LEU A 449 9.91 -13.86 12.10
CA LEU A 449 8.72 -14.71 12.23
C LEU A 449 8.81 -15.66 13.43
N ALA A 450 10.00 -15.93 13.96
CA ALA A 450 10.21 -16.79 15.11
C ALA A 450 9.56 -16.26 16.41
N ASP A 451 9.58 -14.94 16.65
CA ASP A 451 8.89 -14.38 17.83
C ASP A 451 7.37 -14.51 17.70
N SER A 452 6.85 -14.32 16.48
CA SER A 452 5.41 -14.52 16.20
C SER A 452 5.03 -16.00 16.37
N LEU A 453 5.86 -16.92 15.90
CA LEU A 453 5.67 -18.35 16.11
C LEU A 453 5.69 -18.70 17.61
N ALA A 454 6.70 -18.24 18.36
CA ALA A 454 6.81 -18.48 19.79
C ALA A 454 5.60 -17.95 20.59
N ARG A 455 5.02 -16.81 20.18
CA ARG A 455 3.76 -16.29 20.74
C ARG A 455 2.58 -17.21 20.45
N LEU A 456 2.43 -17.65 19.22
CA LEU A 456 1.37 -18.58 18.84
C LEU A 456 1.43 -19.88 19.66
N LEU A 457 2.63 -20.43 19.85
CA LEU A 457 2.84 -21.65 20.64
C LEU A 457 2.45 -21.44 22.10
N ARG A 458 2.93 -20.36 22.74
CA ARG A 458 2.56 -20.03 24.13
C ARG A 458 1.05 -19.89 24.31
N LEU A 459 0.36 -19.24 23.36
CA LEU A 459 -1.09 -19.10 23.39
C LEU A 459 -1.83 -20.44 23.27
N ARG A 460 -1.33 -21.38 22.45
CA ARG A 460 -1.89 -22.74 22.35
C ARG A 460 -1.71 -23.53 23.64
N GLU A 461 -0.57 -23.38 24.29
CA GLU A 461 -0.21 -24.16 25.48
C GLU A 461 -0.92 -23.70 26.74
N GLN A 462 -1.09 -22.39 26.87
CA GLN A 462 -1.58 -21.77 28.09
C GLN A 462 -2.74 -20.81 27.75
N PRO A 463 -3.88 -21.36 27.27
CA PRO A 463 -5.05 -20.56 26.97
C PRO A 463 -5.53 -19.87 28.26
N GLY A 464 -5.43 -18.55 28.30
CA GLY A 464 -5.78 -17.74 29.48
C GLY A 464 -4.61 -17.06 30.18
N GLN A 465 -3.36 -17.31 29.78
CA GLN A 465 -2.27 -16.43 30.20
C GLN A 465 -2.45 -15.02 29.62
N PRO A 466 -2.12 -13.97 30.40
CA PRO A 466 -2.18 -12.60 29.90
C PRO A 466 -1.24 -12.44 28.70
N TRP A 467 -1.72 -11.75 27.68
CA TRP A 467 -0.91 -11.46 26.51
C TRP A 467 0.31 -10.65 26.93
N GLN A 468 1.49 -11.10 26.48
CA GLN A 468 2.73 -10.39 26.73
C GLN A 468 3.06 -9.50 25.53
N PRO A 469 3.44 -8.23 25.74
CA PRO A 469 3.83 -7.36 24.65
C PRO A 469 5.12 -7.79 23.95
N PRO A 470 5.34 -7.35 22.69
CA PRO A 470 6.64 -7.48 22.05
C PRO A 470 7.71 -6.71 22.81
N GLY A 471 8.93 -7.27 22.86
CA GLY A 471 10.11 -6.65 23.45
C GLY A 471 10.66 -5.51 22.57
N HIS A 472 9.83 -4.51 22.27
CA HIS A 472 10.21 -3.34 21.49
C HIS A 472 10.47 -2.15 22.42
N ALA A 473 11.59 -1.46 22.20
CA ALA A 473 11.94 -0.24 22.94
C ALA A 473 11.20 0.97 22.35
N TRP A 474 9.94 1.14 22.74
CA TRP A 474 9.11 2.28 22.33
C TRP A 474 9.68 3.61 22.83
N ARG A 475 9.74 4.62 21.95
CA ARG A 475 10.08 5.99 22.37
C ARG A 475 8.86 6.72 22.91
N SER A 476 7.68 6.42 22.38
CA SER A 476 6.40 6.95 22.85
C SER A 476 5.70 5.94 23.77
N PRO A 477 5.52 6.25 25.07
CA PRO A 477 4.73 5.41 25.99
C PRO A 477 3.28 5.25 25.53
N LEU A 478 2.73 6.28 24.90
CA LEU A 478 1.40 6.26 24.30
C LEU A 478 1.33 5.25 23.14
N ALA A 479 2.34 5.26 22.26
CA ALA A 479 2.42 4.29 21.18
C ALA A 479 2.49 2.87 21.74
N ALA A 480 3.33 2.65 22.75
CA ALA A 480 3.45 1.37 23.43
C ALA A 480 2.09 0.87 23.93
N HIS A 481 1.36 1.71 24.67
CA HIS A 481 0.07 1.34 25.24
C HIS A 481 -0.98 1.00 24.16
N LEU A 482 -1.17 1.89 23.17
CA LEU A 482 -2.19 1.73 22.13
C LEU A 482 -1.86 0.58 21.17
N ALA A 483 -0.60 0.45 20.76
CA ALA A 483 -0.16 -0.66 19.92
C ALA A 483 -0.32 -1.99 20.67
N ASN A 484 0.13 -2.08 21.92
CA ASN A 484 -0.01 -3.30 22.72
C ASN A 484 -1.46 -3.73 22.89
N ALA A 485 -2.37 -2.80 23.19
CA ALA A 485 -3.81 -3.10 23.28
C ALA A 485 -4.39 -3.59 21.94
N HIS A 486 -3.96 -3.02 20.82
CA HIS A 486 -4.34 -3.50 19.49
C HIS A 486 -3.81 -4.92 19.20
N LEU A 487 -2.54 -5.17 19.50
CA LEU A 487 -1.91 -6.47 19.30
C LEU A 487 -2.56 -7.56 20.15
N GLU A 488 -2.83 -7.28 21.42
CA GLU A 488 -3.54 -8.17 22.32
C GLU A 488 -4.90 -8.58 21.73
N ARG A 489 -5.67 -7.63 21.20
CA ARG A 489 -6.95 -7.93 20.54
C ARG A 489 -6.78 -8.88 19.36
N LEU A 490 -5.82 -8.63 18.48
CA LEU A 490 -5.58 -9.47 17.30
C LEU A 490 -5.12 -10.89 17.67
N TRP A 491 -4.18 -11.01 18.60
CA TRP A 491 -3.61 -12.30 19.02
C TRP A 491 -4.57 -13.14 19.87
N THR A 492 -5.57 -12.53 20.50
CA THR A 492 -6.59 -13.26 21.28
C THR A 492 -7.81 -13.68 20.45
N LEU A 493 -7.94 -13.24 19.19
CA LEU A 493 -9.02 -13.68 18.28
C LEU A 493 -9.13 -15.20 18.15
N PRO A 494 -8.04 -15.98 17.94
CA PRO A 494 -8.11 -17.42 17.77
C PRO A 494 -8.49 -18.17 19.06
N ALA A 495 -8.29 -17.54 20.22
CA ALA A 495 -8.60 -18.11 21.53
C ALA A 495 -10.05 -17.84 21.98
N ARG A 496 -10.80 -17.03 21.23
CA ARG A 496 -12.22 -16.82 21.53
C ARG A 496 -12.99 -18.10 21.17
N PRO A 497 -13.70 -18.72 22.13
CA PRO A 497 -14.65 -19.76 21.76
C PRO A 497 -15.65 -19.14 20.78
N LEU A 498 -15.99 -19.87 19.71
CA LEU A 498 -17.15 -19.52 18.88
C LEU A 498 -18.30 -19.20 19.84
N PRO A 499 -19.04 -18.09 19.65
CA PRO A 499 -20.32 -17.99 20.33
C PRO A 499 -21.05 -19.28 19.97
N ALA A 500 -21.38 -20.07 21.00
CA ALA A 500 -22.15 -21.29 20.82
C ALA A 500 -23.27 -20.93 19.85
N GLU A 501 -23.39 -21.68 18.75
CA GLU A 501 -24.55 -21.59 17.87
C GLU A 501 -25.74 -21.40 18.79
N ALA A 502 -26.44 -20.26 18.64
CA ALA A 502 -27.55 -19.92 19.49
C ALA A 502 -28.40 -21.17 19.58
N ASP A 503 -28.42 -21.74 20.80
CA ASP A 503 -29.19 -22.92 21.14
C ASP A 503 -30.54 -22.73 20.46
N PRO A 504 -30.96 -23.59 19.53
CA PRO A 504 -32.24 -23.41 18.87
C PRO A 504 -33.26 -23.45 20.00
N GLY A 505 -33.73 -22.26 20.38
CA GLY A 505 -34.60 -22.07 21.53
C GLY A 505 -35.74 -23.08 21.46
N PRO A 506 -36.24 -23.53 22.62
CA PRO A 506 -37.19 -24.63 22.68
C PRO A 506 -38.31 -24.38 21.68
N ALA A 507 -38.54 -25.39 20.83
CA ALA A 507 -39.49 -25.35 19.74
C ALA A 507 -40.77 -24.63 20.18
N SER A 508 -41.10 -23.55 19.46
CA SER A 508 -42.36 -22.84 19.62
C SER A 508 -43.51 -23.87 19.60
N PRO A 509 -44.43 -23.87 20.57
CA PRO A 509 -45.51 -24.84 20.59
C PRO A 509 -46.36 -24.68 19.33
N ALA A 510 -46.73 -25.82 18.75
CA ALA A 510 -47.57 -25.90 17.56
C ALA A 510 -48.87 -25.09 17.75
N PRO A 511 -49.39 -24.46 16.68
CA PRO A 511 -50.64 -23.74 16.76
C PRO A 511 -51.77 -24.72 17.10
N VAL A 512 -52.48 -24.42 18.20
CA VAL A 512 -53.72 -25.10 18.57
C VAL A 512 -54.76 -24.74 17.51
N GLU A 513 -55.20 -25.74 16.73
CA GLU A 513 -56.39 -25.62 15.91
C GLU A 513 -57.61 -25.45 16.82
N VAL A 514 -58.28 -24.30 16.72
CA VAL A 514 -59.62 -24.10 17.25
C VAL A 514 -60.61 -24.53 16.17
N PRO A 515 -61.41 -25.58 16.37
CA PRO A 515 -62.49 -25.90 15.44
C PRO A 515 -63.65 -24.89 15.60
N ALA A 516 -64.34 -24.69 14.49
CA ALA A 516 -65.34 -23.66 14.17
C ALA A 516 -66.32 -23.23 15.28
#